data_AF-J3D587-F1
#
_entry.id   AF-J3D587-F1
#
_cell.length_a   1.000
_cell.length_b   1.000
_cell.length_c   1.000
_cell.angle_alpha   90.00
_cell.angle_beta   90.00
_cell.angle_gamma   90.00
#
_symmetry.space_group_name_H-M   'P 1'
#
loop_
_entity.id
_entity.type
_entity.pdbx_description
1 polymer ?
#
loop_
_entity_poly.entity_id
_entity_poly.type
_entity_poly.pdbx_seq_one_letter_code
_entity_poly.pdbx_strand_id
1 'polypeptide(L)'
;MNMKRCHFFTHRQAFLSLAALVLTSHGVAFAADENAWDAAYDAQVKTRYIPVELWTGGKWDGTRELKMLPADLYFGGHKHIIGPIPFTRPNTSDSILVYKRENGGKSQLFTLSSRGDGLGRVFDSRYERDCNDEVKMPLGLWHEDETRVFRVECNQGALVRKIEVTIEKLDFEYGGIPHSLRFHWVVNEGRERGTDMHYIYSPGRGLVNVSGNE
;
A
#
# COMPACT_ATOMS: atom_id res chain seq x y z
N MET A 1 46.49 -73.85 56.43
CA MET A 1 45.12 -74.35 56.67
C MET A 1 44.20 -73.13 56.68
N ASN A 2 43.30 -73.06 55.69
CA ASN A 2 42.05 -72.26 55.58
C ASN A 2 42.01 -70.76 55.94
N MET A 3 41.20 -69.89 55.33
CA MET A 3 40.50 -69.76 54.04
C MET A 3 39.70 -68.42 54.16
N LYS A 4 39.42 -67.78 53.01
CA LYS A 4 38.35 -66.78 52.73
C LYS A 4 38.62 -65.32 53.17
N ARG A 5 38.79 -64.33 52.28
CA ARG A 5 37.97 -63.72 51.18
C ARG A 5 36.81 -62.80 51.61
N CYS A 6 36.89 -61.59 51.05
CA CYS A 6 35.85 -60.65 50.60
C CYS A 6 35.03 -59.86 51.64
N HIS A 7 35.07 -58.52 51.57
CA HIS A 7 34.15 -57.75 50.72
C HIS A 7 34.60 -56.28 50.55
N PHE A 8 34.47 -55.80 49.31
CA PHE A 8 34.50 -54.40 48.87
C PHE A 8 33.31 -53.61 49.44
N PHE A 9 33.52 -52.35 49.84
CA PHE A 9 32.47 -51.33 49.69
C PHE A 9 33.08 -49.94 49.45
N THR A 10 32.82 -49.46 48.23
CA THR A 10 33.14 -48.16 47.65
C THR A 10 32.35 -47.04 48.32
N HIS A 11 33.04 -46.04 48.89
CA HIS A 11 32.37 -44.80 49.30
C HIS A 11 32.38 -43.79 48.15
N ARG A 12 31.20 -43.63 47.54
CA ARG A 12 30.80 -42.49 46.73
C ARG A 12 30.89 -41.21 47.58
N GLN A 13 31.55 -40.17 47.08
CA GLN A 13 31.16 -38.80 47.39
C GLN A 13 30.65 -38.16 46.10
N ALA A 14 29.34 -37.90 46.10
CA ALA A 14 28.65 -37.22 45.02
C ALA A 14 28.93 -35.72 45.14
N PHE A 15 29.68 -35.17 44.19
CA PHE A 15 29.64 -33.74 43.93
C PHE A 15 28.36 -33.42 43.14
N LEU A 16 27.39 -32.83 43.82
CA LEU A 16 26.23 -32.18 43.21
C LEU A 16 26.73 -30.91 42.51
N SER A 17 27.09 -31.04 41.24
CA SER A 17 27.26 -29.87 40.36
C SER A 17 25.87 -29.39 39.94
N LEU A 18 25.42 -28.31 40.58
CA LEU A 18 24.26 -27.53 40.20
C LEU A 18 24.55 -26.85 38.85
N ALA A 19 24.26 -27.53 37.74
CA ALA A 19 24.30 -26.91 36.43
C ALA A 19 23.11 -25.95 36.33
N ALA A 20 23.39 -24.65 36.44
CA ALA A 20 22.43 -23.58 36.23
C ALA A 20 21.82 -23.72 34.83
N LEU A 21 20.51 -23.96 34.79
CA LEU A 21 19.71 -23.94 33.57
C LEU A 21 19.67 -22.47 33.10
N VAL A 22 20.57 -22.12 32.18
CA VAL A 22 20.49 -20.87 31.44
C VAL A 22 19.25 -20.96 30.56
N LEU A 23 18.14 -20.42 31.05
CA LEU A 23 16.99 -20.08 30.24
C LEU A 23 17.45 -19.03 29.23
N THR A 24 17.91 -19.49 28.07
CA THR A 24 18.00 -18.64 26.89
C THR A 24 16.58 -18.25 26.54
N SER A 25 16.14 -17.12 27.06
CA SER A 25 15.02 -16.39 26.53
C SER A 25 15.28 -16.24 25.04
N HIS A 26 14.56 -17.01 24.23
CA HIS A 26 14.41 -16.69 22.82
C HIS A 26 13.63 -15.39 22.83
N GLY A 27 14.35 -14.28 22.94
CA GLY A 27 13.83 -12.99 22.55
C GLY A 27 13.33 -13.19 21.14
N VAL A 28 12.02 -13.13 20.96
CA VAL A 28 11.43 -12.95 19.65
C VAL A 28 11.96 -11.60 19.20
N ALA A 29 13.06 -11.62 18.48
CA ALA A 29 13.58 -10.46 17.79
C ALA A 29 12.49 -10.09 16.79
N PHE A 30 11.77 -9.00 17.05
CA PHE A 30 10.98 -8.34 16.02
C PHE A 30 11.96 -7.80 14.97
N ALA A 31 12.30 -8.64 13.99
CA ALA A 31 12.87 -8.20 12.73
C ALA A 31 11.73 -7.59 11.91
N ALA A 32 11.37 -6.36 12.24
CA ALA A 32 10.38 -5.57 11.53
C ALA A 32 11.07 -4.33 10.96
N ASP A 33 11.66 -4.45 9.76
CA ASP A 33 11.82 -3.31 8.82
C ASP A 33 12.32 -3.71 7.41
N GLU A 34 12.56 -4.99 7.10
CA GLU A 34 12.78 -5.47 5.72
C GLU A 34 11.72 -6.50 5.32
N ASN A 35 11.15 -6.32 4.12
CA ASN A 35 10.35 -7.26 3.35
C ASN A 35 8.81 -7.34 3.55
N ALA A 36 8.14 -6.26 3.94
CA ALA A 36 6.70 -6.16 3.60
C ALA A 36 6.53 -6.02 2.08
N TRP A 37 7.42 -5.24 1.46
CA TRP A 37 7.35 -4.91 0.03
C TRP A 37 7.79 -6.03 -0.89
N ASP A 38 8.83 -6.83 -0.60
CA ASP A 38 9.14 -7.96 -1.48
C ASP A 38 8.05 -9.05 -1.40
N ALA A 39 7.40 -9.23 -0.24
CA ALA A 39 6.22 -10.09 -0.10
C ALA A 39 4.96 -9.53 -0.79
N ALA A 40 5.00 -8.29 -1.29
CA ALA A 40 3.88 -7.71 -2.02
C ALA A 40 3.74 -8.27 -3.43
N TYR A 41 4.86 -8.68 -4.04
CA TYR A 41 4.95 -9.07 -5.45
C TYR A 41 5.28 -10.55 -5.61
N ASP A 42 4.48 -11.25 -6.39
CA ASP A 42 4.76 -12.60 -6.85
C ASP A 42 5.27 -12.55 -8.29
N ALA A 43 6.57 -12.81 -8.46
CA ALA A 43 7.22 -12.80 -9.76
C ALA A 43 6.82 -13.97 -10.68
N GLN A 44 6.29 -15.07 -10.14
CA GLN A 44 5.90 -16.23 -10.95
C GLN A 44 4.62 -15.95 -11.74
N VAL A 45 3.65 -15.31 -11.09
CA VAL A 45 2.36 -14.95 -11.70
C VAL A 45 2.26 -13.47 -12.08
N LYS A 46 3.34 -12.70 -11.83
CA LYS A 46 3.42 -11.26 -12.07
C LYS A 46 2.25 -10.51 -11.43
N THR A 47 2.03 -10.75 -10.14
CA THR A 47 0.90 -10.17 -9.40
C THR A 47 1.41 -9.41 -8.19
N ARG A 48 0.85 -8.25 -7.88
CA ARG A 48 1.22 -7.45 -6.71
C ARG A 48 -0.02 -6.99 -5.95
N TYR A 49 0.07 -7.01 -4.62
CA TYR A 49 -0.84 -6.25 -3.78
C TYR A 49 -0.37 -4.78 -3.68
N ILE A 50 -1.24 -3.85 -4.07
CA ILE A 50 -0.98 -2.41 -4.07
C ILE A 50 -1.73 -1.76 -2.89
N PRO A 51 -1.03 -1.36 -1.82
CA PRO A 51 -1.64 -0.77 -0.63
C PRO A 51 -1.91 0.73 -0.79
N VAL A 52 -2.76 1.30 0.07
CA VAL A 52 -3.07 2.73 0.10
C VAL A 52 -1.82 3.57 0.44
N GLU A 53 -0.94 3.00 1.25
CA GLU A 53 0.32 3.56 1.70
C GLU A 53 1.29 3.85 0.55
N LEU A 54 1.18 3.13 -0.58
CA LEU A 54 1.97 3.44 -1.77
C LEU A 54 1.56 4.79 -2.38
N TRP A 55 0.28 5.19 -2.24
CA TRP A 55 -0.23 6.48 -2.69
C TRP A 55 0.08 7.59 -1.69
N THR A 56 -0.11 7.34 -0.38
CA THR A 56 0.15 8.34 0.67
C THR A 56 1.64 8.58 0.90
N GLY A 57 2.50 7.60 0.59
CA GLY A 57 3.90 7.56 0.98
C GLY A 57 4.11 7.10 2.42
N GLY A 58 3.06 6.58 3.08
CA GLY A 58 3.13 6.07 4.45
C GLY A 58 3.90 4.75 4.56
N LYS A 59 4.17 4.34 5.82
CA LYS A 59 4.68 3.00 6.11
C LYS A 59 3.54 1.99 5.97
N TRP A 60 3.79 0.90 5.24
CA TRP A 60 2.88 -0.23 5.13
C TRP A 60 3.39 -1.39 5.98
N ASP A 61 2.48 -2.06 6.67
CA ASP A 61 2.75 -3.17 7.58
C ASP A 61 2.73 -4.56 6.91
N GLY A 62 2.48 -4.62 5.59
CA GLY A 62 2.37 -5.86 4.83
C GLY A 62 0.96 -6.47 4.83
N THR A 63 -0.01 -5.86 5.51
CA THR A 63 -1.38 -6.37 5.53
C THR A 63 -2.05 -6.19 4.16
N ARG A 64 -2.69 -7.27 3.67
CA ARG A 64 -3.40 -7.27 2.37
C ARG A 64 -4.88 -6.89 2.52
N GLU A 65 -5.14 -5.80 3.24
CA GLU A 65 -6.47 -5.24 3.46
C GLU A 65 -6.46 -3.75 3.15
N LEU A 66 -7.42 -3.27 2.35
CA LEU A 66 -7.49 -1.86 2.01
C LEU A 66 -8.08 -1.07 3.18
N LYS A 67 -7.24 -0.26 3.82
CA LYS A 67 -7.61 0.60 4.94
C LYS A 67 -7.21 2.04 4.64
N MET A 68 -8.00 2.97 5.15
CA MET A 68 -7.62 4.36 5.19
C MET A 68 -7.01 4.66 6.56
N LEU A 69 -5.69 4.53 6.66
CA LEU A 69 -4.94 4.86 7.89
C LEU A 69 -4.59 6.34 7.94
N PRO A 70 -4.40 6.92 9.15
CA PRO A 70 -3.95 8.29 9.29
C PRO A 70 -2.67 8.57 8.47
N ALA A 71 -2.72 9.63 7.67
CA ALA A 71 -1.60 10.15 6.89
C ALA A 71 -1.56 11.68 7.02
N ASP A 72 -0.36 12.21 7.24
CA ASP A 72 -0.02 13.63 7.21
C ASP A 72 1.39 13.72 6.60
N LEU A 73 1.46 13.71 5.26
CA LEU A 73 2.69 13.46 4.52
C LEU A 73 2.84 14.37 3.31
N TYR A 74 4.07 14.84 3.11
CA TYR A 74 4.46 15.65 1.95
C TYR A 74 5.22 14.82 0.93
N PHE A 75 4.95 15.04 -0.36
CA PHE A 75 5.65 14.40 -1.47
C PHE A 75 5.73 15.31 -2.70
N GLY A 76 6.63 14.98 -3.64
CA GLY A 76 6.80 15.72 -4.88
C GLY A 76 7.06 17.23 -4.70
N GLY A 77 7.67 17.62 -3.57
CA GLY A 77 8.05 18.98 -3.21
C GLY A 77 6.97 19.82 -2.52
N HIS A 78 5.72 19.76 -2.97
CA HIS A 78 4.65 20.67 -2.50
C HIS A 78 3.27 20.02 -2.41
N LYS A 79 3.18 18.70 -2.58
CA LYS A 79 1.92 17.98 -2.42
C LYS A 79 1.82 17.49 -0.99
N HIS A 80 0.66 17.67 -0.37
CA HIS A 80 0.40 17.30 1.01
C HIS A 80 -0.85 16.43 1.07
N ILE A 81 -0.76 15.25 1.67
CA ILE A 81 -1.91 14.38 1.95
C ILE A 81 -2.21 14.42 3.44
N ILE A 82 -3.48 14.66 3.76
CA ILE A 82 -4.03 14.62 5.12
C ILE A 82 -5.28 13.74 5.14
N GLY A 83 -5.42 12.86 6.13
CA GLY A 83 -6.67 12.14 6.37
C GLY A 83 -6.44 10.75 6.97
N PRO A 84 -7.46 9.88 6.99
CA PRO A 84 -8.81 10.17 6.52
C PRO A 84 -9.52 11.21 7.39
N ILE A 85 -10.37 12.03 6.77
CA ILE A 85 -11.30 12.95 7.43
C ILE A 85 -12.73 12.65 6.95
N PRO A 86 -13.75 12.89 7.79
CA PRO A 86 -15.14 12.81 7.33
C PRO A 86 -15.41 13.89 6.29
N PHE A 87 -16.11 13.51 5.23
CA PHE A 87 -16.57 14.39 4.16
C PHE A 87 -17.99 14.02 3.74
N THR A 88 -18.88 15.00 3.79
CA THR A 88 -20.24 14.90 3.27
C THR A 88 -20.26 15.51 1.88
N ARG A 89 -20.65 14.71 0.89
CA ARG A 89 -20.79 15.21 -0.49
C ARG A 89 -21.97 16.19 -0.60
N PRO A 90 -21.94 17.11 -1.57
CA PRO A 90 -23.10 17.90 -1.91
C PRO A 90 -24.33 17.01 -2.17
N ASN A 91 -25.50 17.41 -1.68
CA ASN A 91 -26.77 16.72 -1.90
C ASN A 91 -26.88 15.29 -1.32
N THR A 92 -25.96 14.90 -0.43
CA THR A 92 -26.05 13.62 0.31
C THR A 92 -26.03 13.88 1.81
N SER A 93 -26.74 13.06 2.59
CA SER A 93 -26.65 13.06 4.07
C SER A 93 -25.48 12.23 4.59
N ASP A 94 -24.93 11.34 3.78
CA ASP A 94 -23.97 10.35 4.22
C ASP A 94 -22.55 10.90 4.19
N SER A 95 -21.83 10.74 5.30
CA SER A 95 -20.42 11.08 5.38
C SER A 95 -19.57 9.87 4.96
N ILE A 96 -18.60 10.13 4.09
CA ILE A 96 -17.56 9.17 3.71
C ILE A 96 -16.22 9.59 4.31
N LEU A 97 -15.29 8.65 4.45
CA LEU A 97 -13.90 8.96 4.80
C LEU A 97 -13.11 9.31 3.54
N VAL A 98 -12.36 10.41 3.59
CA VAL A 98 -11.53 10.87 2.47
C VAL A 98 -10.12 11.25 2.91
N TYR A 99 -9.14 11.02 2.06
CA TYR A 99 -7.89 11.77 2.10
C TYR A 99 -8.05 13.07 1.33
N LYS A 100 -7.58 14.16 1.93
CA LYS A 100 -7.39 15.43 1.26
C LYS A 100 -5.98 15.52 0.72
N ARG A 101 -5.82 15.84 -0.57
CA ARG A 101 -4.54 16.18 -1.20
C ARG A 101 -4.54 17.64 -1.60
N GLU A 102 -3.60 18.40 -1.06
CA GLU A 102 -3.26 19.75 -1.51
C GLU A 102 -2.14 19.69 -2.55
N ASN A 103 -2.27 20.45 -3.64
CA ASN A 103 -1.29 20.52 -4.71
C ASN A 103 -1.33 21.89 -5.39
N GLY A 104 -0.42 22.80 -5.01
CA GLY A 104 -0.28 24.11 -5.67
C GLY A 104 -1.58 24.93 -5.68
N GLY A 105 -2.27 24.99 -4.54
CA GLY A 105 -3.55 25.71 -4.36
C GLY A 105 -4.79 24.94 -4.81
N LYS A 106 -4.64 23.68 -5.26
CA LYS A 106 -5.75 22.79 -5.61
C LYS A 106 -5.98 21.80 -4.47
N SER A 107 -7.21 21.69 -4.00
CA SER A 107 -7.63 20.69 -3.01
C SER A 107 -8.41 19.59 -3.70
N GLN A 108 -8.01 18.34 -3.49
CA GLN A 108 -8.66 17.16 -4.06
C GLN A 108 -8.99 16.17 -2.94
N LEU A 109 -10.15 15.52 -3.01
CA LEU A 109 -10.54 14.51 -2.03
C LEU A 109 -10.57 13.13 -2.68
N PHE A 110 -10.07 12.14 -1.96
CA PHE A 110 -9.90 10.77 -2.43
C PHE A 110 -10.47 9.77 -1.43
N THR A 111 -11.16 8.74 -1.91
CA THR A 111 -11.66 7.63 -1.08
C THR A 111 -11.46 6.30 -1.82
N LEU A 112 -11.67 5.19 -1.13
CA LEU A 112 -11.65 3.87 -1.77
C LEU A 112 -12.78 3.78 -2.80
N SER A 113 -12.50 3.17 -3.95
CA SER A 113 -13.54 2.89 -4.95
C SER A 113 -14.60 1.97 -4.35
N SER A 114 -15.84 2.08 -4.83
CA SER A 114 -16.95 1.20 -4.45
C SER A 114 -16.65 -0.28 -4.77
N ARG A 115 -15.80 -0.51 -5.78
CA ARG A 115 -15.31 -1.83 -6.20
C ARG A 115 -14.16 -2.38 -5.33
N GLY A 116 -13.56 -1.56 -4.47
CA GLY A 116 -12.46 -1.98 -3.61
C GLY A 116 -11.17 -2.29 -4.36
N ASP A 117 -10.96 -1.70 -5.53
CA ASP A 117 -9.83 -1.97 -6.43
C ASP A 117 -9.09 -0.70 -6.91
N GLY A 118 -9.41 0.44 -6.29
CA GLY A 118 -8.74 1.70 -6.59
C GLY A 118 -8.98 2.78 -5.55
N LEU A 119 -8.20 3.86 -5.63
CA LEU A 119 -8.45 5.10 -4.91
C LEU A 119 -9.07 6.10 -5.90
N GLY A 120 -10.34 6.42 -5.69
CA GLY A 120 -11.11 7.33 -6.52
C GLY A 120 -11.04 8.76 -6.03
N ARG A 121 -10.97 9.71 -6.96
CA ARG A 121 -11.16 11.12 -6.65
C ARG A 121 -12.64 11.46 -6.61
N VAL A 122 -13.12 12.01 -5.50
CA VAL A 122 -14.52 12.38 -5.30
C VAL A 122 -14.76 13.90 -5.33
N PHE A 123 -13.69 14.69 -5.23
CA PHE A 123 -13.76 16.15 -5.31
C PHE A 123 -12.45 16.73 -5.87
N ASP A 124 -12.54 17.85 -6.59
CA ASP A 124 -11.41 18.64 -7.07
C ASP A 124 -11.81 20.12 -7.07
N SER A 125 -11.15 20.98 -6.29
CA SER A 125 -11.54 22.38 -6.11
C SER A 125 -11.53 23.23 -7.38
N ARG A 126 -10.95 22.73 -8.48
CA ARG A 126 -11.00 23.40 -9.78
C ARG A 126 -12.36 23.28 -10.47
N TYR A 127 -13.17 22.30 -10.09
CA TYR A 127 -14.41 21.98 -10.78
C TYR A 127 -15.51 21.60 -9.78
N GLU A 128 -16.74 21.99 -10.07
CA GLU A 128 -17.91 21.49 -9.35
C GLU A 128 -18.30 20.11 -9.89
N ARG A 129 -17.55 19.08 -9.49
CA ARG A 129 -17.81 17.69 -9.87
C ARG A 129 -17.85 16.79 -8.66
N ASP A 130 -18.94 16.04 -8.55
CA ASP A 130 -19.12 14.90 -7.67
C ASP A 130 -19.06 13.62 -8.50
N CYS A 131 -17.91 12.94 -8.50
CA CYS A 131 -17.71 11.69 -9.22
C CYS A 131 -17.57 10.55 -8.20
N ASN A 132 -18.34 9.48 -8.40
CA ASN A 132 -18.03 8.21 -7.75
C ASN A 132 -17.06 7.43 -8.64
N ASP A 133 -16.05 6.80 -8.04
CA ASP A 133 -15.15 5.87 -8.74
C ASP A 133 -14.29 6.47 -9.87
N GLU A 134 -13.95 7.77 -9.82
CA GLU A 134 -12.89 8.35 -10.66
C GLU A 134 -11.51 7.84 -10.20
N VAL A 135 -11.25 6.54 -10.37
CA VAL A 135 -10.03 5.85 -9.92
C VAL A 135 -8.79 6.54 -10.50
N LYS A 136 -7.92 7.02 -9.62
CA LYS A 136 -6.62 7.64 -9.95
C LYS A 136 -5.43 6.77 -9.57
N MET A 137 -5.64 5.80 -8.68
CA MET A 137 -4.61 4.89 -8.21
C MET A 137 -5.18 3.47 -8.20
N PRO A 138 -4.54 2.49 -8.87
CA PRO A 138 -4.90 1.09 -8.69
C PRO A 138 -4.60 0.65 -7.24
N LEU A 139 -5.53 -0.07 -6.62
CA LEU A 139 -5.36 -0.63 -5.27
C LEU A 139 -5.73 -2.11 -5.25
N GLY A 140 -5.23 -2.82 -4.24
CA GLY A 140 -5.49 -4.25 -4.07
C GLY A 140 -4.66 -5.10 -5.02
N LEU A 141 -5.17 -6.26 -5.42
CA LEU A 141 -4.43 -7.21 -6.23
C LEU A 141 -4.52 -6.86 -7.72
N TRP A 142 -3.37 -6.76 -8.38
CA TRP A 142 -3.25 -6.45 -9.81
C TRP A 142 -2.17 -7.31 -10.47
N HIS A 143 -2.31 -7.56 -11.77
CA HIS A 143 -1.30 -8.23 -12.60
C HIS A 143 -0.58 -7.23 -13.50
N GLU A 144 0.67 -7.52 -13.84
CA GLU A 144 1.38 -6.78 -14.88
C GLU A 144 0.65 -6.93 -16.22
N ASP A 145 0.60 -5.86 -17.01
CA ASP A 145 -0.15 -5.72 -18.26
C ASP A 145 -1.69 -5.77 -18.11
N GLU A 146 -2.22 -5.94 -16.89
CA GLU A 146 -3.66 -5.90 -16.63
C GLU A 146 -4.22 -4.50 -16.90
N THR A 147 -5.31 -4.44 -17.66
CA THR A 147 -6.10 -3.22 -17.86
C THR A 147 -7.47 -3.37 -17.23
N ARG A 148 -7.84 -2.43 -16.35
CA ARG A 148 -9.21 -2.31 -15.85
C ARG A 148 -9.85 -1.03 -16.38
N VAL A 149 -11.13 -1.17 -16.75
CA VAL A 149 -11.96 -0.05 -17.20
C VAL A 149 -12.92 0.35 -16.10
N PHE A 150 -12.97 1.65 -15.83
CA PHE A 150 -13.91 2.29 -14.92
C PHE A 150 -14.80 3.23 -15.73
N ARG A 151 -16.11 3.06 -15.58
CA ARG A 151 -17.11 3.94 -16.18
C ARG A 151 -17.66 4.83 -15.08
N VAL A 152 -17.44 6.12 -15.22
CA VAL A 152 -17.67 7.10 -14.16
C VAL A 152 -18.70 8.11 -14.62
N GLU A 153 -19.80 8.18 -13.89
CA GLU A 153 -20.75 9.27 -13.99
C GLU A 153 -20.40 10.33 -12.93
N CYS A 154 -20.22 11.57 -13.37
CA CYS A 154 -19.84 12.70 -12.51
C CYS A 154 -20.97 13.71 -12.50
N ASN A 155 -21.63 13.96 -11.36
CA ASN A 155 -22.90 14.70 -11.27
C ASN A 155 -24.06 13.94 -11.96
N GLN A 156 -25.28 14.13 -11.48
CA GLN A 156 -26.46 13.49 -12.06
C GLN A 156 -26.65 13.91 -13.54
N GLY A 157 -26.74 12.92 -14.44
CA GLY A 157 -27.07 13.13 -15.85
C GLY A 157 -25.89 13.60 -16.71
N ALA A 158 -24.66 13.57 -16.19
CA ALA A 158 -23.48 13.87 -16.97
C ALA A 158 -23.07 12.72 -17.89
N LEU A 159 -22.25 13.04 -18.89
CA LEU A 159 -21.65 12.05 -19.76
C LEU A 159 -20.76 11.09 -18.97
N VAL A 160 -20.97 9.80 -19.18
CA VAL A 160 -20.14 8.74 -18.60
C VAL A 160 -18.73 8.84 -19.19
N ARG A 161 -17.74 9.00 -18.31
CA ARG A 161 -16.32 9.00 -18.67
C ARG A 161 -15.79 7.58 -18.62
N LYS A 162 -15.01 7.20 -19.62
CA LYS A 162 -14.26 5.94 -19.63
C LYS A 162 -12.85 6.23 -19.10
N ILE A 163 -12.47 5.55 -18.03
CA ILE A 163 -11.12 5.57 -17.48
C ILE A 163 -10.53 4.19 -17.67
N GLU A 164 -9.32 4.12 -18.21
CA GLU A 164 -8.55 2.89 -18.35
C GLU A 164 -7.30 3.00 -17.49
N VAL A 165 -7.05 1.98 -16.68
CA VAL A 165 -5.86 1.88 -15.86
C VAL A 165 -5.15 0.60 -16.25
N THR A 166 -3.94 0.76 -16.79
CA THR A 166 -3.09 -0.36 -17.22
C THR A 166 -1.85 -0.40 -16.37
N ILE A 167 -1.56 -1.56 -15.79
CA ILE A 167 -0.33 -1.78 -15.04
C ILE A 167 0.82 -2.03 -16.01
N GLU A 168 1.80 -1.14 -16.03
CA GLU A 168 2.95 -1.27 -16.95
C GLU A 168 4.11 -2.01 -16.31
N LYS A 169 4.35 -1.77 -15.01
CA LYS A 169 5.36 -2.47 -14.22
C LYS A 169 4.91 -2.56 -12.77
N LEU A 170 4.87 -3.77 -12.23
CA LEU A 170 4.46 -3.98 -10.84
C LEU A 170 5.57 -3.80 -9.83
N ASP A 171 6.81 -4.14 -10.18
CA ASP A 171 7.92 -4.13 -9.23
C ASP A 171 9.23 -3.81 -9.97
N PHE A 172 9.79 -2.63 -9.73
CA PHE A 172 11.06 -2.22 -10.29
C PHE A 172 11.75 -1.16 -9.43
N GLU A 173 13.05 -0.98 -9.63
CA GLU A 173 13.79 0.11 -9.00
C GLU A 173 13.64 1.42 -9.80
N TYR A 174 13.27 2.51 -9.13
CA TYR A 174 13.24 3.85 -9.71
C TYR A 174 14.02 4.82 -8.83
N GLY A 175 15.07 5.43 -9.38
CA GLY A 175 15.90 6.40 -8.63
C GLY A 175 16.50 5.84 -7.34
N GLY A 176 16.90 4.55 -7.34
CA GLY A 176 17.44 3.87 -6.17
C GLY A 176 16.39 3.37 -5.17
N ILE A 177 15.09 3.45 -5.50
CA ILE A 177 14.01 2.98 -4.62
C ILE A 177 13.38 1.71 -5.20
N PRO A 178 13.53 0.54 -4.54
CA PRO A 178 12.95 -0.70 -5.00
C PRO A 178 11.42 -0.70 -4.86
N HIS A 179 10.77 -1.69 -5.46
CA HIS A 179 9.32 -1.89 -5.41
C HIS A 179 8.48 -0.71 -5.87
N SER A 180 8.98 0.07 -6.83
CA SER A 180 8.19 1.11 -7.48
C SER A 180 7.13 0.49 -8.39
N LEU A 181 6.01 1.21 -8.54
CA LEU A 181 4.90 0.86 -9.40
C LEU A 181 4.84 1.85 -10.56
N ARG A 182 4.59 1.36 -11.77
CA ARG A 182 4.26 2.19 -12.93
C ARG A 182 2.93 1.75 -13.53
N PHE A 183 2.05 2.72 -13.77
CA PHE A 183 0.79 2.46 -14.47
C PHE A 183 0.45 3.62 -15.42
N HIS A 184 -0.27 3.24 -16.47
CA HIS A 184 -0.86 4.13 -17.46
C HIS A 184 -2.31 4.40 -17.10
N TRP A 185 -2.73 5.65 -17.24
CA TRP A 185 -4.03 6.15 -16.86
C TRP A 185 -4.59 7.02 -17.98
N VAL A 186 -5.62 6.50 -18.63
CA VAL A 186 -6.22 7.14 -19.81
C VAL A 186 -7.67 7.50 -19.51
N VAL A 187 -8.08 8.69 -19.92
CA VAL A 187 -9.49 9.10 -19.93
C VAL A 187 -9.94 9.40 -21.33
N ASN A 188 -11.10 8.87 -21.71
CA ASN A 188 -11.73 9.10 -23.01
C ASN A 188 -10.73 8.88 -24.16
N GLU A 189 -9.97 7.77 -24.08
CA GLU A 189 -9.00 7.35 -25.10
C GLU A 189 -7.84 8.34 -25.33
N GLY A 190 -7.61 9.29 -24.41
CA GLY A 190 -6.58 10.33 -24.57
C GLY A 190 -6.91 11.35 -25.67
N ARG A 191 -8.18 11.40 -26.12
CA ARG A 191 -8.64 12.27 -27.20
C ARG A 191 -9.47 13.45 -26.66
N GLU A 192 -9.45 14.57 -27.37
CA GLU A 192 -10.19 15.79 -27.04
C GLU A 192 -9.86 16.35 -25.64
N ARG A 193 -10.81 16.29 -24.69
CA ARG A 193 -10.62 16.63 -23.26
C ARG A 193 -10.20 15.40 -22.43
N GLY A 194 -9.75 14.36 -23.11
CA GLY A 194 -9.16 13.16 -22.54
C GLY A 194 -7.76 13.43 -22.04
N THR A 195 -7.29 12.54 -21.18
CA THR A 195 -6.00 12.63 -20.51
C THR A 195 -5.28 11.32 -20.77
N ASP A 196 -3.97 11.36 -20.95
CA ASP A 196 -3.11 10.19 -21.20
C ASP A 196 -1.85 10.36 -20.35
N MET A 197 -1.78 9.64 -19.23
CA MET A 197 -0.77 9.88 -18.21
C MET A 197 -0.12 8.58 -17.74
N HIS A 198 1.20 8.62 -17.56
CA HIS A 198 1.98 7.57 -16.91
C HIS A 198 2.42 8.07 -15.55
N TYR A 199 2.17 7.26 -14.52
CA TYR A 199 2.51 7.57 -13.14
C TYR A 199 3.52 6.57 -12.60
N ILE A 200 4.48 7.06 -11.81
CA ILE A 200 5.36 6.22 -11.00
C ILE A 200 5.17 6.57 -9.53
N TYR A 201 4.88 5.55 -8.73
CA TYR A 201 4.82 5.63 -7.28
C TYR A 201 5.90 4.76 -6.67
N SER A 202 6.49 5.22 -5.57
CA SER A 202 7.54 4.48 -4.84
C SER A 202 7.20 4.41 -3.35
N PRO A 203 7.52 3.27 -2.69
CA PRO A 203 7.38 3.13 -1.24
C PRO A 203 8.02 4.29 -0.47
N GLY A 204 7.32 4.76 0.58
CA GLY A 204 7.81 5.85 1.43
C GLY A 204 7.89 7.23 0.75
N ARG A 205 7.54 7.35 -0.54
CA ARG A 205 7.62 8.60 -1.30
C ARG A 205 6.31 9.03 -1.95
N GLY A 206 5.37 8.11 -2.15
CA GLY A 206 4.15 8.42 -2.91
C GLY A 206 4.47 8.61 -4.39
N LEU A 207 3.83 9.61 -5.02
CA LEU A 207 4.03 9.93 -6.43
C LEU A 207 5.42 10.55 -6.67
N VAL A 208 6.28 9.87 -7.43
CA VAL A 208 7.66 10.31 -7.72
C VAL A 208 7.88 10.76 -9.16
N ASN A 209 7.05 10.30 -10.11
CA ASN A 209 7.11 10.76 -11.50
C ASN A 209 5.74 10.78 -12.14
N VAL A 210 5.53 11.75 -13.01
CA VAL A 210 4.35 11.87 -13.86
C VAL A 210 4.80 12.34 -15.23
N SER A 211 4.29 11.72 -16.29
CA SER A 211 4.54 12.11 -17.68
C SER A 211 3.29 11.84 -18.53
N GLY A 212 3.17 12.53 -19.65
CA GLY A 212 2.01 12.42 -20.54
C GLY A 212 1.30 13.76 -20.76
N ASN A 213 0.09 13.70 -21.29
CA ASN A 213 -0.75 14.83 -21.64
C ASN A 213 -1.98 14.88 -20.71
N GLU A 214 -2.08 15.93 -19.87
CA GLU A 214 -3.21 16.17 -18.96
C GLU A 214 -4.38 16.89 -19.65
#